data_AF-A0A7K2MUQ3-F1
#
_entry.id   AF-A0A7K2MUQ3-F1
#
_cell.length_a   1.000
_cell.length_b   1.000
_cell.length_c   1.000
_cell.angle_alpha   90.00
_cell.angle_beta   90.00
_cell.angle_gamma   90.00
#
_symmetry.space_group_name_H-M   'P 1'
#
loop_
_entity.id
_entity.type
_entity.pdbx_description
1 polymer ?
#
loop_
_entity_poly.entity_id
_entity_poly.type
_entity_poly.pdbx_seq_one_letter_code
_entity_poly.pdbx_strand_id
1 'polypeptide(L)'
;SLDVRPLAPPSPGRTTAWISTGLDLVAGESASPLASYVALVDTANGIAVRQSPREWMFPNVDLTLHLHRAPRGRWTGLDTTVVFGPTGQGVTSTVLHDVDGPVGHAQQLLTVRPQP
;
A
#
# COMPACT_ATOMS: atom_id res chain seq x y z
N SER A 1 2.99 -12.51 -9.63
CA SER A 1 3.58 -11.20 -9.93
C SER A 1 2.51 -10.14 -9.77
N LEU A 2 2.86 -8.92 -9.35
CA LEU A 2 1.93 -7.78 -9.24
C LEU A 2 1.83 -7.04 -10.59
N ASP A 3 0.62 -6.68 -11.00
CA ASP A 3 0.36 -5.69 -12.06
C ASP A 3 0.10 -4.34 -11.37
N VAL A 4 1.01 -3.39 -11.59
CA VAL A 4 0.96 -2.05 -10.98
C VAL A 4 0.78 -1.02 -12.09
N ARG A 5 -0.25 -0.19 -11.96
CA ARG A 5 -0.61 0.86 -12.92
C ARG A 5 -0.68 2.22 -12.22
N PRO A 6 0.42 2.99 -12.19
CA PRO A 6 0.42 4.35 -11.68
C PRO A 6 -0.47 5.26 -12.53
N LEU A 7 -1.19 6.19 -11.90
CA LEU A 7 -2.00 7.19 -12.60
C LEU A 7 -1.19 8.42 -13.02
N ALA A 8 -0.05 8.64 -12.38
CA ALA A 8 0.88 9.73 -12.65
C ALA A 8 2.32 9.25 -12.40
N PRO A 9 3.33 9.96 -12.93
CA PRO A 9 4.71 9.73 -12.56
C PRO A 9 4.88 9.80 -11.03
N PRO A 10 5.63 8.86 -10.42
CA PRO A 10 5.84 8.86 -8.98
C PRO A 10 6.59 10.11 -8.54
N SER A 11 6.18 10.66 -7.40
CA SER A 11 6.86 11.76 -6.74
C SER A 11 7.31 11.33 -5.34
N PRO A 12 8.39 11.90 -4.78
CA PRO A 12 8.88 11.47 -3.47
C PRO A 12 7.79 11.54 -2.39
N GLY A 13 7.39 10.38 -1.88
CA GLY A 13 6.35 10.27 -0.86
C GLY A 13 4.91 10.52 -1.33
N ARG A 14 4.61 10.52 -2.64
CA ARG A 14 3.24 10.54 -3.15
C ARG A 14 3.11 9.72 -4.42
N THR A 15 2.20 8.75 -4.39
CA THR A 15 1.85 7.89 -5.53
C THR A 15 0.35 7.60 -5.51
N THR A 16 -0.26 7.58 -6.68
CA THR A 16 -1.60 7.01 -6.88
C THR A 16 -1.50 5.89 -7.91
N ALA A 17 -1.93 4.68 -7.56
CA ALA A 17 -1.80 3.52 -8.43
C ALA A 17 -2.92 2.50 -8.25
N TRP A 18 -3.21 1.76 -9.32
CA TRP A 18 -4.00 0.54 -9.27
C TRP A 18 -3.09 -0.68 -9.20
N ILE A 19 -3.42 -1.63 -8.34
CA ILE A 19 -2.66 -2.86 -8.16
C ILE A 19 -3.59 -4.06 -8.27
N SER A 20 -3.14 -5.10 -8.95
CA SER A 20 -3.78 -6.41 -8.93
C SER A 20 -2.75 -7.53 -9.01
N THR A 21 -3.19 -8.75 -8.73
CA THR A 21 -2.41 -9.98 -8.90
C THR A 21 -3.31 -11.07 -9.43
N GLY A 22 -2.76 -11.94 -10.27
CA GLY A 22 -3.42 -13.18 -10.69
C GLY A 22 -3.04 -14.38 -9.82
N LEU A 23 -2.26 -14.17 -8.76
CA LEU A 23 -1.86 -15.22 -7.82
C LEU A 23 -2.86 -15.35 -6.67
N ASP A 24 -3.09 -16.58 -6.24
CA ASP A 24 -3.81 -16.88 -5.00
C ASP A 24 -3.00 -16.41 -3.79
N LEU A 25 -3.70 -16.01 -2.72
CA LEU A 25 -3.06 -15.60 -1.46
C LEU A 25 -2.34 -16.78 -0.79
N VAL A 26 -2.99 -17.94 -0.80
CA VAL A 26 -2.43 -19.23 -0.37
C VAL A 26 -2.63 -20.20 -1.52
N ALA A 27 -1.56 -20.91 -1.91
CA ALA A 27 -1.56 -21.76 -3.09
C ALA A 27 -2.64 -22.84 -3.01
N GLY A 28 -3.56 -22.85 -3.98
CA GLY A 28 -4.65 -23.83 -4.05
C GLY A 28 -5.86 -23.50 -3.15
N GLU A 29 -5.85 -22.35 -2.45
CA GLU A 29 -6.95 -21.91 -1.62
C GLU A 29 -7.60 -20.64 -2.16
N SER A 30 -8.93 -20.65 -2.28
CA SER A 30 -9.69 -19.45 -2.64
C SER A 30 -9.75 -18.48 -1.45
N ALA A 31 -9.07 -17.35 -1.58
CA ALA A 31 -9.16 -16.27 -0.61
C ALA A 31 -10.51 -15.55 -0.69
N SER A 32 -10.98 -15.02 0.45
CA SER A 32 -12.13 -14.12 0.45
C SER A 32 -11.79 -12.82 -0.28
N PRO A 33 -12.77 -12.12 -0.89
CA PRO A 33 -12.53 -10.84 -1.54
C PRO A 33 -11.82 -9.81 -0.64
N LEU A 34 -12.17 -9.79 0.65
CA LEU A 34 -11.53 -8.92 1.63
C LEU A 34 -10.07 -9.31 1.86
N ALA A 35 -9.78 -10.60 2.03
CA ALA A 35 -8.40 -11.07 2.23
C ALA A 35 -7.51 -10.78 1.01
N SER A 36 -8.01 -11.04 -0.21
CA SER A 36 -7.31 -10.70 -1.45
C SER A 36 -7.05 -9.20 -1.58
N TYR A 37 -8.03 -8.37 -1.21
CA TYR A 37 -7.89 -6.92 -1.22
C TYR A 37 -6.82 -6.46 -0.23
N VAL A 38 -6.92 -6.90 1.03
CA VAL A 38 -6.00 -6.54 2.12
C VAL A 38 -4.56 -6.97 1.83
N ALA A 39 -4.37 -8.14 1.22
CA ALA A 39 -3.03 -8.61 0.81
C ALA A 39 -2.32 -7.63 -0.14
N LEU A 40 -3.08 -6.90 -0.98
CA LEU A 40 -2.54 -5.88 -1.86
C LEU A 40 -2.37 -4.52 -1.17
N VAL A 41 -3.14 -4.23 -0.13
CA VAL A 41 -3.02 -2.96 0.62
C VAL A 41 -1.66 -2.81 1.31
N ASP A 42 -1.06 -3.91 1.79
CA ASP A 42 0.25 -3.86 2.45
C ASP A 42 1.37 -3.31 1.54
N THR A 43 1.20 -3.42 0.22
CA THR A 43 2.13 -2.85 -0.78
C THR A 43 2.18 -1.31 -0.76
N ALA A 44 1.22 -0.63 -0.11
CA ALA A 44 1.13 0.83 -0.05
C ALA A 44 2.43 1.49 0.43
N ASN A 45 3.09 0.93 1.46
CA ASN A 45 4.37 1.43 1.97
C ASN A 45 5.49 1.40 0.90
N GLY A 46 5.45 0.44 -0.02
CA GLY A 46 6.46 0.25 -1.06
C GLY A 46 6.24 1.04 -2.35
N ILE A 47 5.05 1.58 -2.59
CA ILE A 47 4.73 2.26 -3.87
C ILE A 47 4.98 3.78 -3.86
N ALA A 48 5.04 4.39 -2.68
CA ALA A 48 5.23 5.84 -2.50
C ALA A 48 6.58 6.13 -1.86
N VAL A 49 7.64 5.54 -2.40
CA VAL A 49 9.00 5.66 -1.88
C VAL A 49 9.46 7.12 -1.84
N ARG A 50 9.92 7.56 -0.67
CA ARG A 50 10.43 8.92 -0.45
C ARG A 50 11.96 9.02 -0.56
N GLN A 51 12.68 7.94 -0.28
CA GLN A 51 14.14 7.82 -0.34
C GLN A 51 14.54 6.51 -1.00
N SER A 52 15.69 6.47 -1.67
CA SER A 52 16.18 5.27 -2.38
C SER A 52 16.17 4.03 -1.46
N PRO A 53 15.45 2.94 -1.82
CA PRO A 53 15.45 1.70 -1.03
C PRO A 53 16.81 1.00 -0.98
N ARG A 54 17.75 1.42 -1.85
CA ARG A 54 19.16 0.96 -1.86
C ARG A 54 20.01 1.61 -0.77
N GLU A 55 19.59 2.78 -0.28
CA GLU A 55 20.32 3.55 0.72
C GLU A 55 19.59 3.58 2.07
N TRP A 56 18.27 3.44 2.05
CA TRP A 56 17.41 3.51 3.21
C TRP A 56 16.48 2.29 3.28
N MET A 57 16.15 1.87 4.50
CA MET A 57 15.10 0.91 4.76
C MET A 57 13.98 1.55 5.57
N PHE A 58 12.75 1.19 5.21
CA PHE A 58 11.55 1.74 5.84
C PHE A 58 10.44 0.70 6.09
N PRO A 59 10.71 -0.38 6.85
CA PRO A 59 9.71 -1.40 7.12
C PRO A 59 8.56 -0.80 7.95
N ASN A 60 7.33 -1.14 7.57
CA ASN A 60 6.17 -0.88 8.40
C ASN A 60 6.18 -1.80 9.62
N VAL A 61 5.72 -1.28 10.75
CA VAL A 61 5.61 -2.03 12.01
C VAL A 61 4.16 -2.38 12.36
N ASP A 62 3.21 -1.74 11.68
CA ASP A 62 1.80 -2.02 11.75
C ASP A 62 1.11 -1.83 10.38
N LEU A 63 -0.17 -2.17 10.35
CA LEU A 63 -1.12 -1.80 9.31
C LEU A 63 -2.50 -1.73 9.95
N THR A 64 -3.12 -0.55 9.93
CA THR A 64 -4.49 -0.35 10.42
C THR A 64 -5.41 0.06 9.28
N LEU A 65 -6.51 -0.66 9.11
CA LEU A 65 -7.51 -0.41 8.07
C LEU A 65 -8.84 0.04 8.68
N HIS A 66 -9.39 1.14 8.17
CA HIS A 66 -10.72 1.63 8.51
C HIS A 66 -11.60 1.57 7.27
N LEU A 67 -12.39 0.49 7.16
CA LEU A 67 -13.27 0.25 6.02
C LEU A 67 -14.71 0.65 6.38
N HIS A 68 -15.32 1.53 5.57
CA HIS A 68 -16.74 1.88 5.70
C HIS A 68 -17.62 1.04 4.75
N ARG A 69 -17.01 0.27 3.85
CA ARG A 69 -17.67 -0.67 2.94
C ARG A 69 -16.72 -1.83 2.61
N ALA A 70 -17.28 -3.01 2.35
CA ALA A 70 -16.50 -4.12 1.81
C ALA A 70 -16.00 -3.82 0.38
N PRO A 71 -14.71 -4.03 0.08
CA PRO A 71 -14.15 -3.81 -1.24
C PRO A 71 -14.64 -4.86 -2.26
N ARG A 72 -14.68 -4.48 -3.53
CA ARG A 72 -15.16 -5.33 -4.63
C ARG A 72 -14.20 -5.38 -5.80
N GLY A 73 -14.25 -6.48 -6.54
CA GLY A 73 -13.43 -6.67 -7.74
C GLY A 73 -11.96 -6.99 -7.42
N ARG A 74 -11.17 -7.09 -8.49
CA ARG A 74 -9.77 -7.56 -8.41
C ARG A 74 -8.73 -6.44 -8.26
N TRP A 75 -9.16 -5.20 -8.42
CA TRP A 75 -8.29 -4.03 -8.49
C TRP A 75 -8.34 -3.29 -7.16
N THR A 76 -7.17 -3.09 -6.56
CA THR A 76 -6.98 -2.27 -5.37
C THR A 76 -6.38 -0.95 -5.80
N GLY A 77 -7.12 0.15 -5.60
CA GLY A 77 -6.63 1.50 -5.84
C GLY A 77 -6.05 2.09 -4.57
N LEU A 78 -4.85 2.65 -4.67
CA LEU A 78 -4.11 3.25 -3.56
C LEU A 78 -3.80 4.70 -3.91
N ASP A 79 -4.34 5.66 -3.16
CA ASP A 79 -3.87 7.05 -3.17
C ASP A 79 -3.06 7.32 -1.90
N THR A 80 -1.74 7.23 -2.02
CA THR A 80 -0.81 7.07 -0.91
C THR A 80 0.10 8.29 -0.75
N THR A 81 0.19 8.80 0.48
CA THR A 81 1.16 9.82 0.89
C THR A 81 2.04 9.29 2.02
N VAL A 82 3.33 9.61 1.99
CA VAL A 82 4.32 9.19 3.00
C VAL A 82 5.03 10.39 3.59
N VAL A 83 5.07 10.43 4.92
CA VAL A 83 5.80 11.44 5.70
C VAL A 83 6.86 10.76 6.55
N PHE A 84 8.09 11.28 6.52
CA PHE A 84 9.14 10.89 7.46
C PHE A 84 9.27 11.99 8.52
N GLY A 85 9.21 11.58 9.78
CA GLY A 85 9.51 12.42 10.93
C GLY A 85 11.03 12.61 11.12
N PRO A 86 11.42 13.52 12.02
CA PRO A 86 12.82 13.91 12.19
C PRO A 86 13.69 12.86 12.89
N THR A 87 13.08 11.87 13.55
CA THR A 87 13.74 10.95 14.49
C THR A 87 13.65 9.47 14.08
N GLY A 88 13.52 9.19 12.78
CA GLY A 88 13.54 7.82 12.26
C GLY A 88 12.20 7.08 12.31
N GLN A 89 11.09 7.81 12.41
CA GLN A 89 9.73 7.29 12.22
C GLN A 89 9.11 7.90 10.97
N GLY A 90 8.11 7.24 10.41
CA GLY A 90 7.28 7.81 9.35
C GLY A 90 5.89 7.21 9.36
N VAL A 91 5.01 7.81 8.56
CA VAL A 91 3.65 7.32 8.37
C VAL A 91 3.34 7.26 6.88
N THR A 92 2.82 6.12 6.45
CA THR A 92 2.18 5.94 5.15
C THR A 92 0.68 6.00 5.34
N SER A 93 0.04 7.00 4.72
CA SER A 93 -1.41 7.21 4.75
C SER A 93 -1.98 6.97 3.36
N THR A 94 -3.02 6.13 3.26
CA THR A 94 -3.62 5.78 1.97
C THR A 94 -5.14 5.88 2.00
N VAL A 95 -5.73 6.56 1.01
CA VAL A 95 -7.14 6.38 0.67
C VAL A 95 -7.26 5.12 -0.17
N LEU A 96 -8.12 4.20 0.26
CA LEU A 96 -8.33 2.89 -0.35
C LEU A 96 -9.51 2.97 -1.31
N HIS A 97 -9.30 2.51 -2.54
CA HIS A 97 -10.31 2.45 -3.58
C HIS A 97 -10.53 1.03 -4.07
N ASP A 98 -11.75 0.75 -4.46
CA ASP A 98 -12.07 -0.30 -5.42
C ASP A 98 -12.65 0.32 -6.70
N VAL A 99 -13.07 -0.52 -7.65
CA VAL A 99 -13.59 -0.06 -8.94
C VAL A 99 -14.84 0.83 -8.84
N ASP A 100 -15.55 0.81 -7.70
CA ASP A 100 -16.75 1.60 -7.44
C ASP A 100 -16.43 2.89 -6.67
N GLY A 101 -15.15 3.15 -6.34
CA GLY A 101 -14.68 4.35 -5.65
C GLY A 101 -14.05 4.07 -4.28
N PRO A 102 -13.98 5.06 -3.37
CA PRO A 102 -13.34 4.89 -2.08
C PRO A 102 -14.10 3.91 -1.17
N VAL A 103 -13.36 3.09 -0.43
CA VAL A 103 -13.87 2.05 0.49
C VAL A 103 -13.40 2.22 1.93
N GLY A 104 -12.34 3.01 2.14
CA GLY A 104 -11.75 3.20 3.47
C GLY A 104 -10.38 3.85 3.42
N HIS A 105 -9.66 3.72 4.53
CA HIS A 105 -8.32 4.27 4.70
C HIS A 105 -7.37 3.25 5.33
N ALA A 106 -6.09 3.31 4.96
CA ALA A 106 -5.01 2.57 5.60
C ALA A 106 -3.99 3.52 6.22
N GLN A 107 -3.47 3.14 7.38
CA GLN A 107 -2.33 3.79 8.03
C GLN A 107 -1.28 2.73 8.37
N GLN A 108 -0.02 3.03 8.08
CA GLN A 108 1.14 2.22 8.48
C GLN A 108 2.16 3.13 9.15
N LEU A 109 2.55 2.82 10.39
CA LEU A 109 3.75 3.37 11.00
C LEU A 109 4.97 2.64 10.42
N LEU A 110 6.02 3.37 10.11
CA LEU A 110 7.29 2.81 9.63
C LEU A 110 8.48 3.36 10.42
N THR A 111 9.52 2.55 10.52
CA THR A 111 10.85 3.02 10.95
C THR A 111 11.61 3.53 9.73
N VAL A 112 12.56 4.44 9.89
CA VAL A 112 13.40 4.95 8.80
C VAL A 112 14.85 4.91 9.26
N ARG A 113 15.69 4.17 8.55
CA ARG A 113 17.12 4.03 8.87
C ARG A 113 17.97 3.73 7.63
N PRO A 114 19.26 4.09 7.61
CA PRO A 114 20.15 3.71 6.52
C PRO A 114 20.22 2.19 6.34
N GLN A 115 20.51 1.74 5.11
CA GLN A 115 20.96 0.37 4.87
C GLN A 115 22.32 0.14 5.56
N PRO A 116 22.61 -1.10 6.01
CA PRO A 116 23.88 -1.43 6.65
C PRO A 116 25.07 -1.34 5.69
#